data_AF-A0A1Y4WAZ9-F1
#
_entry.id   AF-A0A1Y4WAZ9-F1
#
_cell.length_a   1.000
_cell.length_b   1.000
_cell.length_c   1.000
_cell.angle_alpha   90.00
_cell.angle_beta   90.00
_cell.angle_gamma   90.00
#
_symmetry.space_group_name_H-M   'P 1'
#
loop_
_entity.id
_entity.type
_entity.pdbx_description
1 polymer ?
#
loop_
_entity_poly.entity_id
_entity_poly.type
_entity_poly.pdbx_seq_one_letter_code
_entity_poly.pdbx_strand_id
1 'polypeptide(L)'
;MRKVISALLCMAALTLALTACGKESGGELESLQAENSRLEQQLSQMEEEKAALEEQLQSQTQQPSQEDSAQTGSDQEEENPIDTFYDGVDSDGPTAVLDAVAGCRADAWQAEVQNLARVLKSQLPLPEDQGLVDAYVTAAQEQVERMNVMAIYPISDLTLSQQDRVMTSGTLRGVLWAGSRARIWRDTFYQLQAASPDSYTFTFDPSAAQAQLDELLQAG
;
A
#
# COMPACT_ATOMS: atom_id res chain seq x y z
N MET A 1 92.34 -9.85 -19.07
CA MET A 1 91.55 -9.17 -18.03
C MET A 1 90.22 -8.58 -18.52
N ARG A 2 90.16 -7.81 -19.63
CA ARG A 2 88.89 -7.26 -20.16
C ARG A 2 87.79 -8.31 -20.44
N LYS A 3 88.14 -9.48 -20.99
CA LYS A 3 87.15 -10.55 -21.27
C LYS A 3 86.58 -11.22 -20.00
N VAL A 4 87.37 -11.27 -18.92
CA VAL A 4 86.95 -11.87 -17.63
C VAL A 4 86.04 -10.91 -16.87
N ILE A 5 86.33 -9.61 -16.93
CA ILE A 5 85.47 -8.56 -16.34
C ILE A 5 84.12 -8.47 -17.07
N SER A 6 84.12 -8.62 -18.40
CA SER A 6 82.87 -8.63 -19.19
C SER A 6 81.98 -9.83 -18.88
N ALA A 7 82.55 -11.01 -18.60
CA ALA A 7 81.78 -12.20 -18.24
C ALA A 7 81.18 -12.11 -16.83
N LEU A 8 81.91 -11.51 -15.88
CA LEU A 8 81.42 -11.26 -14.52
C LEU A 8 80.29 -10.22 -14.48
N LEU A 9 80.36 -9.17 -15.31
CA LEU A 9 79.30 -8.18 -15.45
C LEU A 9 78.04 -8.76 -16.12
N CYS A 10 78.18 -9.64 -17.12
CA CYS A 10 77.03 -10.32 -17.73
C CYS A 10 76.38 -11.33 -16.78
N MET A 11 77.14 -12.07 -15.96
CA MET A 11 76.56 -12.98 -14.95
C MET A 11 75.85 -12.21 -13.82
N ALA A 12 76.42 -11.10 -13.35
CA ALA A 12 75.77 -10.26 -12.35
C ALA A 12 74.49 -9.60 -12.89
N ALA A 13 74.47 -9.20 -14.17
CA ALA A 13 73.26 -8.67 -14.81
C ALA A 13 72.18 -9.75 -15.00
N LEU A 14 72.54 -11.01 -15.28
CA LEU A 14 71.58 -12.10 -15.39
C LEU A 14 70.98 -12.50 -14.03
N THR A 15 71.76 -12.49 -12.94
CA THR A 15 71.25 -12.80 -11.60
C THR A 15 70.36 -11.69 -11.04
N LEU A 16 70.66 -10.42 -11.35
CA LEU A 16 69.81 -9.26 -11.02
C LEU A 16 68.51 -9.22 -11.86
N ALA A 17 68.56 -9.62 -13.13
CA ALA A 17 67.37 -9.71 -13.98
C ALA A 17 66.42 -10.86 -13.56
N LEU A 18 66.97 -12.01 -13.14
CA LEU A 18 66.17 -13.13 -12.64
C LEU A 18 65.51 -12.87 -11.27
N THR A 19 66.06 -11.95 -10.46
CA THR A 19 65.46 -11.53 -9.18
C THR A 19 64.49 -10.35 -9.30
N ALA A 20 64.56 -9.57 -10.39
CA ALA A 20 63.64 -8.47 -10.67
C ALA A 20 62.39 -8.90 -11.47
N CYS A 21 62.46 -9.94 -12.30
CA CYS A 21 61.31 -10.43 -13.09
C CYS A 21 60.36 -11.38 -12.35
N GLY A 22 60.55 -11.61 -11.04
CA GLY A 22 59.70 -12.52 -10.24
C GLY A 22 58.91 -11.84 -9.11
N LYS A 23 59.06 -10.53 -8.89
CA LYS A 23 58.47 -9.84 -7.72
C LYS A 23 57.19 -9.05 -8.02
N GLU A 24 56.92 -8.70 -9.28
CA GLU A 24 55.74 -7.90 -9.63
C GLU A 24 54.49 -8.77 -9.84
N SER A 25 54.63 -9.98 -10.38
CA SER A 25 53.52 -10.94 -10.55
C SER A 25 53.27 -11.84 -9.33
N GLY A 26 54.22 -11.95 -8.40
CA GLY A 26 54.06 -12.74 -7.17
C GLY A 26 53.14 -12.06 -6.17
N GLY A 27 53.26 -10.73 -6.01
CA GLY A 27 52.41 -9.96 -5.09
C GLY A 27 50.96 -9.85 -5.56
N GLU A 28 50.72 -9.76 -6.88
CA GLU A 28 49.38 -9.71 -7.44
C GLU A 28 48.68 -11.09 -7.37
N LEU A 29 49.43 -12.18 -7.61
CA LEU A 29 48.92 -13.53 -7.43
C LEU A 29 48.61 -13.83 -5.95
N GLU A 30 49.51 -13.47 -5.03
CA GLU A 30 49.31 -13.61 -3.58
C GLU A 30 48.14 -12.75 -3.08
N SER A 31 47.98 -11.53 -3.63
CA SER A 31 46.84 -10.64 -3.34
C SER A 31 45.52 -11.23 -3.82
N LEU A 32 45.47 -11.73 -5.06
CA LEU A 32 44.27 -12.37 -5.63
C LEU A 32 43.93 -13.68 -4.91
N GLN A 33 44.93 -14.41 -4.43
CA GLN A 33 44.72 -15.62 -3.65
C GLN A 33 44.17 -15.28 -2.26
N ALA A 34 44.68 -14.23 -1.62
CA ALA A 34 44.13 -13.73 -0.35
C ALA A 34 42.70 -13.20 -0.51
N GLU A 35 42.39 -12.53 -1.64
CA GLU A 35 41.05 -12.05 -1.95
C GLU A 35 40.09 -13.20 -2.23
N ASN A 36 40.49 -14.22 -2.99
CA ASN A 36 39.67 -15.43 -3.20
C ASN A 36 39.37 -16.12 -1.86
N SER A 37 40.36 -16.34 -1.00
CA SER A 37 40.14 -16.94 0.31
C SER A 37 39.21 -16.09 1.20
N ARG A 38 39.29 -14.75 1.10
CA ARG A 38 38.38 -13.85 1.82
C ARG A 38 36.95 -13.93 1.27
N LEU A 39 36.78 -14.00 -0.05
CA LEU A 39 35.47 -14.14 -0.68
C LEU A 39 34.83 -15.50 -0.36
N GLU A 40 35.62 -16.58 -0.35
CA GLU A 40 35.17 -17.90 0.08
C GLU A 40 34.69 -17.88 1.54
N GLN A 41 35.41 -17.20 2.44
CA GLN A 41 34.98 -17.01 3.83
C GLN A 41 33.67 -16.22 3.93
N GLN A 42 33.51 -15.16 3.13
CA GLN A 42 32.26 -14.38 3.09
C GLN A 42 31.08 -15.19 2.55
N LEU A 43 31.31 -16.01 1.52
CA LEU A 43 30.28 -16.91 0.99
C LEU A 43 29.85 -17.94 2.03
N SER A 44 30.80 -18.56 2.72
CA SER A 44 30.51 -19.51 3.81
C SER A 44 29.69 -18.85 4.92
N GLN A 45 30.03 -17.63 5.31
CA GLN A 45 29.28 -16.90 6.34
C GLN A 45 27.86 -16.53 5.88
N MET A 46 27.71 -16.09 4.63
CA MET A 46 26.39 -15.78 4.06
C MET A 46 25.52 -17.04 3.88
N GLU A 47 26.12 -18.19 3.56
CA GLU A 47 25.41 -19.47 3.49
C GLU A 47 24.93 -19.93 4.87
N GLU A 48 25.75 -19.74 5.91
CA GLU A 48 25.34 -19.99 7.30
C GLU A 48 24.22 -19.04 7.77
N GLU A 49 24.33 -17.74 7.47
CA GLU A 49 23.28 -16.76 7.77
C GLU A 49 21.97 -17.08 7.02
N LYS A 50 22.07 -17.49 5.76
CA LYS A 50 20.92 -17.94 4.98
C LYS A 50 20.28 -19.19 5.59
N ALA A 51 21.07 -20.18 5.97
CA ALA A 51 20.56 -21.39 6.62
C ALA A 51 19.87 -21.07 7.96
N ALA A 52 20.45 -20.17 8.75
CA ALA A 52 19.84 -19.71 10.00
C ALA A 52 18.53 -18.95 9.78
N LEU A 53 18.46 -18.11 8.75
CA LEU A 53 17.24 -17.40 8.36
C LEU A 53 16.16 -18.36 7.83
N GLU A 54 16.54 -19.39 7.05
CA GLU A 54 15.62 -20.43 6.59
C GLU A 54 15.08 -21.25 7.78
N GLU A 55 15.91 -21.59 8.76
CA GLU A 55 15.48 -22.25 10.00
C GLU A 55 14.56 -21.35 10.85
N GLN A 56 14.84 -20.04 10.89
CA GLN A 56 13.99 -19.05 11.58
C GLN A 56 12.64 -18.85 10.87
N LEU A 57 12.59 -18.92 9.54
CA LEU A 57 11.36 -18.91 8.76
C LEU A 57 10.57 -20.20 8.97
N GLN A 58 11.24 -21.35 8.97
CA GLN A 58 10.60 -22.65 9.11
C GLN A 58 10.04 -22.85 10.53
N SER A 59 10.71 -22.33 11.55
CA SER A 59 10.19 -22.30 12.94
C SER A 59 9.02 -21.32 13.12
N GLN A 60 9.01 -20.17 12.43
CA GLN A 60 7.83 -19.30 12.37
C GLN A 60 6.65 -19.94 11.61
N THR A 61 6.93 -20.79 10.62
CA THR A 61 5.90 -21.51 9.84
C THR A 61 5.35 -22.74 10.58
N GLN A 62 6.05 -23.26 11.60
CA GLN A 62 5.65 -24.45 12.37
C GLN A 62 4.95 -24.14 13.71
N GLN A 63 4.77 -22.86 14.06
CA GLN A 63 3.68 -22.52 15.00
C GLN A 63 2.36 -22.80 14.29
N PRO A 64 1.41 -23.54 14.89
CA PRO A 64 0.11 -23.75 14.29
C PRO A 64 -0.67 -22.44 14.36
N SER A 65 -0.43 -21.56 13.40
CA SER A 65 -1.40 -20.56 13.02
C SER A 65 -2.58 -21.32 12.46
N GLN A 66 -3.71 -21.22 13.16
CA GLN A 66 -5.01 -21.54 12.59
C GLN A 66 -5.14 -20.72 11.31
N GLU A 67 -4.86 -21.32 10.16
CA GLU A 67 -5.35 -20.87 8.87
C GLU A 67 -6.85 -21.21 8.83
N ASP A 68 -7.63 -20.47 9.62
CA ASP A 68 -8.97 -20.10 9.18
C ASP A 68 -8.81 -18.75 8.48
N SER A 69 -9.35 -18.69 7.27
CA SER A 69 -9.79 -17.52 6.51
C SER A 69 -9.18 -16.17 6.90
N ALA A 70 -8.56 -15.50 5.92
CA ALA A 70 -8.15 -14.12 5.98
C ALA A 70 -9.19 -13.21 6.70
N GLN A 71 -8.99 -13.04 8.00
CA GLN A 71 -9.69 -12.11 8.88
C GLN A 71 -8.58 -11.25 9.48
N THR A 72 -8.11 -10.28 8.70
CA THR A 72 -7.40 -9.12 9.26
C THR A 72 -8.44 -8.28 9.99
N GLY A 73 -8.58 -8.50 11.30
CA GLY A 73 -9.44 -7.69 12.14
C GLY A 73 -9.01 -7.89 13.58
N SER A 74 -8.31 -6.91 14.14
CA SER A 74 -8.21 -6.75 15.59
C SER A 74 -9.60 -6.85 16.20
N ASP A 75 -9.77 -7.71 17.21
CA ASP A 75 -11.01 -8.00 17.96
C ASP A 75 -11.51 -6.81 18.82
N GLN A 76 -11.64 -5.67 18.17
CA GLN A 76 -12.59 -4.59 18.43
C GLN A 76 -12.94 -4.03 17.04
N GLU A 77 -13.63 -4.83 16.21
CA GLU A 77 -14.52 -4.23 15.22
C GLU A 77 -15.56 -3.45 16.03
N GLU A 78 -15.23 -2.19 16.34
CA GLU A 78 -16.25 -1.22 16.65
C GLU A 78 -17.09 -1.14 15.38
N GLU A 79 -18.18 -1.91 15.39
CA GLU A 79 -19.10 -2.11 14.27
C GLU A 79 -19.43 -0.73 13.71
N ASN A 80 -18.93 -0.43 12.51
CA ASN A 80 -19.10 0.90 11.95
C ASN A 80 -20.61 1.16 11.74
N PRO A 81 -21.18 2.12 12.47
CA PRO A 81 -22.63 2.28 12.52
C PRO A 81 -23.22 2.76 11.19
N ILE A 82 -22.41 3.36 10.30
CA ILE A 82 -22.86 3.75 8.95
C ILE A 82 -23.13 2.51 8.11
N ASP A 83 -22.14 1.61 7.99
CA ASP A 83 -22.29 0.44 7.14
C ASP A 83 -23.34 -0.51 7.72
N THR A 84 -23.35 -0.72 9.05
CA THR A 84 -24.40 -1.51 9.73
C THR A 84 -25.80 -0.96 9.45
N PHE A 85 -26.00 0.36 9.47
CA PHE A 85 -27.29 0.97 9.16
C PHE A 85 -27.67 0.76 7.68
N TYR A 86 -26.82 1.19 6.75
CA TYR A 86 -27.16 1.19 5.33
C TYR A 86 -27.19 -0.21 4.69
N ASP A 87 -26.47 -1.18 5.25
CA ASP A 87 -26.58 -2.58 4.82
C ASP A 87 -27.92 -3.20 5.28
N GLY A 88 -28.55 -2.65 6.33
CA GLY A 88 -29.88 -3.03 6.80
C GLY A 88 -31.03 -2.29 6.09
N VAL A 89 -30.75 -1.29 5.26
CA VAL A 89 -31.77 -0.57 4.48
C VAL A 89 -32.20 -1.42 3.29
N ASP A 90 -33.43 -1.92 3.33
CA ASP A 90 -34.06 -2.58 2.19
C ASP A 90 -34.32 -1.54 1.10
N SER A 91 -33.43 -1.52 0.11
CA SER A 91 -33.49 -0.62 -1.03
C SER A 91 -33.78 -1.44 -2.29
N ASP A 92 -35.04 -1.84 -2.42
CA ASP A 92 -35.62 -2.31 -3.67
C ASP A 92 -36.42 -1.16 -4.30
N GLY A 93 -36.19 -0.87 -5.59
CA GLY A 93 -36.94 0.19 -6.25
C GLY A 93 -36.32 0.77 -7.51
N PRO A 94 -36.85 1.90 -7.99
CA PRO A 94 -36.30 2.62 -9.13
C PRO A 94 -34.84 2.99 -8.91
N THR A 95 -34.04 3.05 -9.99
CA THR A 95 -32.62 3.44 -9.89
C THR A 95 -32.38 4.78 -9.18
N ALA A 96 -33.34 5.72 -9.20
CA ALA A 96 -33.25 6.98 -8.47
C ALA A 96 -33.28 6.79 -6.94
N VAL A 97 -34.09 5.84 -6.44
CA VAL A 97 -34.13 5.47 -5.02
C VAL A 97 -32.81 4.84 -4.59
N LEU A 98 -32.31 3.88 -5.39
CA LEU A 98 -31.03 3.23 -5.12
C LEU A 98 -29.87 4.24 -5.10
N ASP A 99 -29.87 5.18 -6.05
CA ASP A 99 -28.87 6.25 -6.13
C ASP A 99 -28.95 7.20 -4.92
N ALA A 100 -30.15 7.55 -4.49
CA ALA A 100 -30.36 8.39 -3.31
C ALA A 100 -29.87 7.72 -2.02
N VAL A 101 -30.21 6.43 -1.79
CA VAL A 101 -29.75 5.67 -0.62
C VAL A 101 -28.22 5.55 -0.62
N ALA A 102 -27.63 5.15 -1.76
CA ALA A 102 -26.18 5.09 -1.91
C ALA A 102 -25.52 6.46 -1.71
N GLY A 103 -26.19 7.53 -2.16
CA GLY A 103 -25.80 8.91 -1.95
C GLY A 103 -25.74 9.26 -0.47
N CYS A 104 -26.80 8.98 0.29
CA CYS A 104 -26.88 9.24 1.72
C CYS A 104 -25.79 8.50 2.51
N ARG A 105 -25.51 7.23 2.15
CA ARG A 105 -24.38 6.47 2.73
C ARG A 105 -23.04 7.17 2.50
N ALA A 106 -22.82 7.66 1.28
CA ALA A 106 -21.59 8.37 0.96
C ALA A 106 -21.47 9.72 1.69
N ASP A 107 -22.57 10.45 1.85
CA ASP A 107 -22.59 11.72 2.57
C ASP A 107 -22.34 11.52 4.07
N ALA A 108 -22.88 10.44 4.67
CA ALA A 108 -22.59 10.05 6.04
C ALA A 108 -21.09 9.80 6.25
N TRP A 109 -20.45 9.05 5.34
CA TRP A 109 -19.01 8.84 5.39
C TRP A 109 -18.20 10.13 5.22
N GLN A 110 -18.61 11.01 4.32
CA GLN A 110 -17.96 12.31 4.14
C GLN A 110 -18.04 13.15 5.42
N ALA A 111 -19.19 13.17 6.10
CA ALA A 111 -19.36 13.88 7.35
C ALA A 111 -18.42 13.36 8.45
N GLU A 112 -18.26 12.04 8.56
CA GLU A 112 -17.30 11.43 9.50
C GLU A 112 -15.85 11.79 9.16
N VAL A 113 -15.46 11.81 7.87
CA VAL A 113 -14.14 12.29 7.44
C VAL A 113 -13.92 13.73 7.87
N GLN A 114 -14.89 14.61 7.66
CA GLN A 114 -14.78 16.02 8.06
C GLN A 114 -14.65 16.18 9.58
N ASN A 115 -15.42 15.39 10.33
CA ASN A 115 -15.38 15.42 11.78
C ASN A 115 -14.04 14.90 12.33
N LEU A 116 -13.57 13.77 11.83
CA LEU A 116 -12.27 13.20 12.18
C LEU A 116 -11.12 14.12 11.79
N ALA A 117 -11.14 14.70 10.59
CA ALA A 117 -10.13 15.68 10.16
C ALA A 117 -10.07 16.88 11.11
N ARG A 118 -11.22 17.39 11.56
CA ARG A 118 -11.29 18.47 12.55
C ARG A 118 -10.70 18.05 13.89
N VAL A 119 -10.98 16.84 14.37
CA VAL A 119 -10.40 16.30 15.61
C VAL A 119 -8.89 16.13 15.48
N LEU A 120 -8.42 15.46 14.42
CA LEU A 120 -7.00 15.21 14.17
C LEU A 120 -6.21 16.51 14.10
N LYS A 121 -6.70 17.52 13.37
CA LYS A 121 -6.04 18.84 13.28
C LYS A 121 -5.94 19.56 14.64
N SER A 122 -6.87 19.31 15.57
CA SER A 122 -6.80 19.90 16.92
C SER A 122 -5.67 19.31 17.78
N GLN A 123 -5.18 18.12 17.41
CA GLN A 123 -4.07 17.43 18.08
C GLN A 123 -2.71 17.74 17.43
N LEU A 124 -2.71 18.19 16.16
CA LEU A 124 -1.50 18.53 15.42
C LEU A 124 -1.03 19.95 15.80
N PRO A 125 0.19 20.10 16.37
CA PRO A 125 0.67 21.40 16.84
C PRO A 125 1.17 22.32 15.71
N LEU A 126 1.60 21.74 14.59
CA LEU A 126 2.18 22.49 13.47
C LEU A 126 1.12 22.79 12.39
N PRO A 127 1.00 24.05 11.93
CA PRO A 127 0.10 24.41 10.84
C PRO A 127 0.37 23.64 9.54
N GLU A 128 1.62 23.28 9.28
CA GLU A 128 2.01 22.49 8.11
C GLU A 128 1.36 21.11 8.14
N ASP A 129 1.39 20.43 9.28
CA ASP A 129 0.77 19.11 9.45
C ASP A 129 -0.77 19.20 9.36
N GLN A 130 -1.36 20.26 9.93
CA GLN A 130 -2.79 20.52 9.75
C GLN A 130 -3.16 20.72 8.28
N GLY A 131 -2.29 21.43 7.53
CA GLY A 131 -2.44 21.63 6.10
C GLY A 131 -2.34 20.34 5.28
N LEU A 132 -1.56 19.34 5.73
CA LEU A 132 -1.51 18.03 5.08
C LEU A 132 -2.83 17.26 5.24
N VAL A 133 -3.49 17.35 6.40
CA VAL A 133 -4.83 16.77 6.59
C VAL A 133 -5.84 17.41 5.64
N ASP A 134 -5.82 18.74 5.51
CA ASP A 134 -6.70 19.46 4.59
C ASP A 134 -6.43 19.11 3.13
N ALA A 135 -5.15 18.99 2.74
CA ALA A 135 -4.76 18.56 1.41
C ALA A 135 -5.24 17.13 1.10
N TYR A 136 -5.16 16.21 2.08
CA TYR A 136 -5.62 14.84 1.91
C TYR A 136 -7.13 14.74 1.70
N VAL A 137 -7.92 15.43 2.54
CA VAL A 137 -9.39 15.51 2.38
C VAL A 137 -9.77 16.16 1.06
N THR A 138 -9.04 17.21 0.65
CA THR A 138 -9.25 17.87 -0.65
C THR A 138 -8.95 16.91 -1.81
N ALA A 139 -7.87 16.14 -1.74
CA ALA A 139 -7.54 15.17 -2.77
C ALA A 139 -8.62 14.07 -2.91
N ALA A 140 -9.19 13.62 -1.79
CA ALA A 140 -10.31 12.69 -1.79
C ALA A 140 -11.57 13.31 -2.43
N GLN A 141 -11.90 14.57 -2.10
CA GLN A 141 -13.00 15.31 -2.72
C GLN A 141 -12.82 15.43 -4.24
N GLU A 142 -11.64 15.84 -4.70
CA GLU A 142 -11.37 15.95 -6.14
C GLU A 142 -11.47 14.60 -6.85
N GLN A 143 -11.07 13.50 -6.19
CA GLN A 143 -11.21 12.17 -6.74
C GLN A 143 -12.69 11.78 -6.91
N VAL A 144 -13.53 12.09 -5.92
CA VAL A 144 -14.99 11.93 -6.01
C VAL A 144 -15.56 12.73 -7.19
N GLU A 145 -15.14 13.99 -7.35
CA GLU A 145 -15.59 14.85 -8.45
C GLU A 145 -15.20 14.31 -9.82
N ARG A 146 -13.95 13.85 -9.97
CA ARG A 146 -13.48 13.21 -11.21
C ARG A 146 -14.31 11.95 -11.53
N MET A 147 -14.66 11.17 -10.52
CA MET A 147 -15.52 9.99 -10.70
C MET A 147 -16.95 10.37 -11.11
N ASN A 148 -17.52 11.44 -10.57
CA ASN A 148 -18.83 11.95 -10.99
C ASN A 148 -18.84 12.37 -12.47
N VAL A 149 -17.72 12.89 -13.00
CA VAL A 149 -17.59 13.18 -14.43
C VAL A 149 -17.49 11.90 -15.26
N MET A 150 -16.82 10.86 -14.76
CA MET A 150 -16.78 9.57 -15.46
C MET A 150 -18.14 8.87 -15.43
N ALA A 151 -18.95 9.15 -14.41
CA ALA A 151 -20.22 8.48 -14.17
C ALA A 151 -21.23 8.61 -15.31
N ILE A 152 -21.22 9.75 -16.00
CA ILE A 152 -22.11 10.06 -17.13
C ILE A 152 -21.73 9.35 -18.43
N TYR A 153 -20.56 8.71 -18.49
CA TYR A 153 -20.06 7.99 -19.67
C TYR A 153 -20.06 6.48 -19.44
N PRO A 154 -21.24 5.82 -19.39
CA PRO A 154 -21.30 4.40 -19.10
C PRO A 154 -20.69 3.57 -20.25
N ILE A 155 -19.69 2.75 -19.93
CA ILE A 155 -19.13 1.76 -20.86
C ILE A 155 -19.92 0.46 -20.71
N SER A 156 -20.38 -0.08 -21.84
CA SER A 156 -21.09 -1.35 -21.87
C SER A 156 -20.18 -2.51 -21.49
N ASP A 157 -20.67 -3.40 -20.63
CA ASP A 157 -19.99 -4.64 -20.32
C ASP A 157 -20.10 -5.61 -21.51
N LEU A 158 -18.97 -5.93 -22.13
CA LEU A 158 -18.93 -6.81 -23.29
C LEU A 158 -19.14 -8.29 -22.96
N THR A 159 -19.03 -8.67 -21.69
CA THR A 159 -19.31 -10.04 -21.21
C THR A 159 -20.81 -10.34 -21.20
N LEU A 160 -21.65 -9.30 -21.19
CA LEU A 160 -23.10 -9.43 -21.25
C LEU A 160 -23.61 -9.53 -22.69
N SER A 161 -24.76 -10.20 -22.87
CA SER A 161 -25.47 -10.25 -24.15
C SER A 161 -25.92 -8.84 -24.58
N GLN A 162 -26.16 -8.63 -25.87
CA GLN A 162 -26.64 -7.34 -26.37
C GLN A 162 -27.96 -6.90 -25.70
N GLN A 163 -28.84 -7.86 -25.39
CA GLN A 163 -30.11 -7.61 -24.71
C GLN A 163 -29.90 -7.16 -23.26
N ASP A 164 -28.97 -7.81 -22.55
CA ASP A 164 -28.71 -7.51 -21.13
C ASP A 164 -27.89 -6.22 -20.94
N ARG A 165 -27.10 -5.82 -21.95
CA ARG A 165 -26.35 -4.55 -21.93
C ARG A 165 -27.28 -3.34 -21.80
N VAL A 166 -28.49 -3.41 -22.34
CA VAL A 166 -29.47 -2.33 -22.19
C VAL A 166 -29.84 -2.13 -20.71
N MET A 167 -29.92 -3.23 -19.95
CA MET A 167 -30.28 -3.24 -18.52
C MET A 167 -29.15 -2.77 -17.60
N THR A 168 -27.90 -2.82 -18.07
CA THR A 168 -26.71 -2.36 -17.31
C THR A 168 -26.13 -1.04 -17.82
N SER A 169 -26.71 -0.51 -18.89
CA SER A 169 -26.46 0.85 -19.39
C SER A 169 -27.43 1.86 -18.75
N GLY A 170 -27.06 3.15 -18.75
CA GLY A 170 -27.96 4.21 -18.25
C GLY A 170 -27.87 4.42 -16.74
N THR A 171 -29.01 4.71 -16.10
CA THR A 171 -29.09 5.25 -14.72
C THR A 171 -28.57 4.30 -13.64
N LEU A 172 -28.59 2.98 -13.88
CA LEU A 172 -28.02 2.00 -12.95
C LEU A 172 -26.52 2.22 -12.72
N ARG A 173 -25.80 2.80 -13.69
CA ARG A 173 -24.40 3.18 -13.50
C ARG A 173 -24.25 4.27 -12.44
N GLY A 174 -25.17 5.24 -12.36
CA GLY A 174 -25.20 6.26 -11.31
C GLY A 174 -25.13 5.65 -9.91
N VAL A 175 -25.99 4.65 -9.66
CA VAL A 175 -26.03 3.89 -8.39
C VAL A 175 -24.68 3.29 -8.03
N LEU A 176 -24.01 2.64 -8.98
CA LEU A 176 -22.68 2.03 -8.77
C LEU A 176 -21.61 3.08 -8.44
N TRP A 177 -21.75 4.29 -8.97
CA TRP A 177 -20.85 5.40 -8.70
C TRP A 177 -21.10 6.02 -7.33
N ALA A 178 -22.36 6.21 -6.93
CA ALA A 178 -22.71 6.62 -5.56
C ALA A 178 -22.15 5.64 -4.52
N GLY A 179 -22.26 4.32 -4.75
CA GLY A 179 -21.61 3.31 -3.90
C GLY A 179 -20.08 3.38 -3.91
N SER A 180 -19.46 3.77 -5.02
CA SER A 180 -18.01 3.97 -5.09
C SER A 180 -17.54 5.25 -4.38
N ARG A 181 -18.37 6.29 -4.39
CA ARG A 181 -18.17 7.51 -3.59
C ARG A 181 -18.13 7.19 -2.10
N ALA A 182 -19.06 6.35 -1.62
CA ALA A 182 -19.07 5.90 -0.22
C ALA A 182 -17.76 5.19 0.15
N ARG A 183 -17.24 4.31 -0.72
CA ARG A 183 -15.95 3.64 -0.51
C ARG A 183 -14.78 4.61 -0.42
N ILE A 184 -14.70 5.62 -1.29
CA ILE A 184 -13.62 6.62 -1.20
C ILE A 184 -13.64 7.32 0.15
N TRP A 185 -14.81 7.78 0.61
CA TRP A 185 -14.90 8.47 1.88
C TRP A 185 -14.60 7.56 3.06
N ARG A 186 -15.09 6.32 3.05
CA ARG A 186 -14.75 5.31 4.05
C ARG A 186 -13.25 5.04 4.11
N ASP A 187 -12.62 4.79 2.98
CA ASP A 187 -11.20 4.48 2.94
C ASP A 187 -10.38 5.70 3.40
N THR A 188 -10.80 6.91 3.01
CA THR A 188 -10.22 8.18 3.50
C THR A 188 -10.35 8.30 5.02
N PHE A 189 -11.52 7.96 5.58
CA PHE A 189 -11.78 7.97 7.02
C PHE A 189 -10.80 7.05 7.75
N TYR A 190 -10.70 5.79 7.34
CA TYR A 190 -9.82 4.83 8.02
C TYR A 190 -8.34 5.18 7.86
N GLN A 191 -7.94 5.78 6.74
CA GLN A 191 -6.56 6.27 6.59
C GLN A 191 -6.25 7.44 7.52
N LEU A 192 -7.17 8.38 7.70
CA LEU A 192 -7.03 9.45 8.70
C LEU A 192 -7.06 8.89 10.13
N GLN A 193 -7.90 7.90 10.39
CA GLN A 193 -8.06 7.29 11.71
C GLN A 193 -6.79 6.54 12.11
N ALA A 194 -6.13 5.86 11.17
CA ALA A 194 -4.86 5.18 11.40
C ALA A 194 -3.73 6.14 11.81
N ALA A 195 -3.84 7.44 11.47
CA ALA A 195 -2.90 8.47 11.91
C ALA A 195 -3.24 9.07 13.29
N SER A 196 -4.41 8.76 13.85
CA SER A 196 -4.86 9.24 15.17
C SER A 196 -4.41 8.28 16.28
N PRO A 197 -3.82 8.76 17.38
CA PRO A 197 -3.50 7.93 18.54
C PRO A 197 -4.73 7.56 19.39
N ASP A 198 -5.82 8.32 19.26
CA ASP A 198 -7.03 8.15 20.07
C ASP A 198 -8.09 7.32 19.35
N SER A 199 -8.85 6.52 20.13
CA SER A 199 -10.08 5.88 19.67
C SER A 199 -11.10 6.94 19.27
N TYR A 200 -11.66 6.80 18.07
CA TYR A 200 -12.64 7.73 17.53
C TYR A 200 -14.05 7.23 17.76
N THR A 201 -14.95 8.09 18.26
CA THR A 201 -16.37 7.78 18.35
C THR A 201 -17.12 8.40 17.18
N PHE A 202 -17.85 7.57 16.44
CA PHE A 202 -18.70 8.02 15.33
C PHE A 202 -19.74 9.05 15.79
N THR A 203 -19.97 10.06 14.95
CA THR A 203 -21.02 11.07 15.14
C THR A 203 -22.33 10.73 14.44
N PHE A 204 -22.32 9.68 13.62
CA PHE A 204 -23.45 9.18 12.87
C PHE A 204 -24.63 8.85 13.79
N ASP A 205 -25.80 9.40 13.45
CA ASP A 205 -27.07 9.15 14.14
C ASP A 205 -27.99 8.33 13.21
N PRO A 206 -28.19 7.03 13.49
CA PRO A 206 -29.08 6.16 12.70
C PRO A 206 -30.53 6.66 12.66
N SER A 207 -31.01 7.33 13.71
CA SER A 207 -32.40 7.83 13.76
C SER A 207 -32.57 9.02 12.83
N ALA A 208 -31.59 9.93 12.80
CA ALA A 208 -31.57 11.05 11.86
C ALA A 208 -31.41 10.56 10.42
N ALA A 209 -30.56 9.56 10.18
CA ALA A 209 -30.39 8.95 8.87
C ALA A 209 -31.69 8.29 8.37
N GLN A 210 -32.41 7.56 9.24
CA GLN A 210 -33.71 6.99 8.90
C GLN A 210 -34.73 8.06 8.53
N ALA A 211 -34.83 9.14 9.32
CA ALA A 211 -35.75 10.24 9.04
C ALA A 211 -35.45 10.92 7.68
N GLN A 212 -34.16 11.10 7.36
CA GLN A 212 -33.73 11.63 6.06
C GLN A 212 -34.12 10.68 4.91
N LEU A 213 -33.93 9.37 5.07
CA LEU A 213 -34.35 8.38 4.07
C LEU A 213 -35.87 8.39 3.90
N ASP A 214 -36.64 8.40 4.98
CA ASP A 214 -38.10 8.44 4.91
C ASP A 214 -38.61 9.67 4.16
N GLU A 215 -37.99 10.84 4.37
CA GLU A 215 -38.33 12.07 3.65
C GLU A 215 -38.01 11.96 2.16
N LEU A 216 -36.82 11.46 1.81
CA LEU A 216 -36.39 11.27 0.42
C LEU A 216 -37.28 10.27 -0.32
N LEU A 217 -37.66 9.17 0.34
CA LEU A 217 -38.48 8.12 -0.24
C LEU A 217 -39.95 8.51 -0.37
N GLN A 218 -40.45 9.43 0.46
CA GLN A 218 -41.80 9.99 0.32
C GLN A 218 -41.89 11.09 -0.75
N ALA A 219 -40.77 11.73 -1.09
CA ALA A 219 -40.70 12.81 -2.07
C ALA A 219 -40.48 12.35 -3.53
N GLY A 220 -40.06 11.10 -3.74
CA GLY A 220 -39.81 10.48 -5.06
C GLY A 220 -41.01 9.70 -5.61
#